data_AF-A0A6I3I613-F1
#
_entry.id   AF-A0A6I3I613-F1
#
_cell.length_a   1.000
_cell.length_b   1.000
_cell.length_c   1.000
_cell.angle_alpha   90.00
_cell.angle_beta   90.00
_cell.angle_gamma   90.00
#
_symmetry.space_group_name_H-M   'P 1'
#
loop_
_entity.id
_entity.type
_entity.pdbx_description
1 polymer ?
#
loop_
_entity_poly.entity_id
_entity_poly.type
_entity_poly.pdbx_seq_one_letter_code
_entity_poly.pdbx_strand_id
1 'polypeptide(L)'
;MMGGTFDPIHHGHLVAASEVQALFDLDEVVFVPTGQPWQKAASSVSPGEHRYLMTVIATASNPRFSVSRVDIDRDGPTYTIDTLRDLRRLNPDAELFFITGADALSRILSWKDVDELWDLAHFIGVTRPGYHLSESGLPADGVTLTEVPAMAISSTDCRERVVEGKPVWYLVPDGVVQHINKYRLYAASAPVVSTDPALSGVSVNGGLTDPATSASTAASASTSASAPSPTITPKDPA
;
A
#
# COMPACT_ATOMS: atom_id res chain seq x y z
N MET A 1 -11.57 -12.17 -3.59
CA MET A 1 -11.27 -10.85 -3.00
C MET A 1 -10.02 -10.91 -2.13
N MET A 2 -9.22 -9.84 -2.11
CA MET A 2 -8.07 -9.66 -1.21
C MET A 2 -8.29 -8.41 -0.34
N GLY A 3 -8.48 -8.62 0.96
CA GLY A 3 -8.74 -7.56 1.93
C GLY A 3 -7.46 -7.07 2.57
N GLY A 4 -7.32 -5.77 2.77
CA GLY A 4 -6.12 -5.24 3.43
C GLY A 4 -6.19 -3.76 3.73
N THR A 5 -5.37 -3.31 4.69
CA THR A 5 -5.23 -1.87 4.92
C THR A 5 -4.55 -1.18 3.74
N PHE A 6 -3.59 -1.84 3.10
CA PHE A 6 -2.84 -1.32 1.94
C PHE A 6 -2.23 0.07 2.20
N ASP A 7 -1.37 0.15 3.22
CA ASP A 7 -0.81 1.42 3.70
C ASP A 7 0.73 1.46 3.74
N PRO A 8 1.41 1.40 2.57
CA PRO A 8 0.85 1.34 1.22
C PRO A 8 0.65 -0.10 0.72
N ILE A 9 -0.09 -0.27 -0.39
CA ILE A 9 0.00 -1.48 -1.21
C ILE A 9 1.43 -1.63 -1.77
N HIS A 10 1.87 -2.87 -1.97
CA HIS A 10 3.26 -3.20 -2.34
C HIS A 10 3.31 -4.48 -3.17
N HIS A 11 4.46 -4.76 -3.80
CA HIS A 11 4.60 -5.91 -4.71
C HIS A 11 4.30 -7.26 -4.03
N GLY A 12 4.58 -7.41 -2.74
CA GLY A 12 4.18 -8.62 -2.00
C GLY A 12 2.66 -8.90 -2.02
N HIS A 13 1.81 -7.87 -2.02
CA HIS A 13 0.35 -8.06 -2.15
C HIS A 13 -0.01 -8.48 -3.58
N LEU A 14 0.60 -7.84 -4.58
CA LEU A 14 0.32 -8.08 -5.99
C LEU A 14 0.76 -9.48 -6.43
N VAL A 15 1.93 -9.93 -5.98
CA VAL A 15 2.41 -11.30 -6.22
C VAL A 15 1.47 -12.31 -5.57
N ALA A 16 1.14 -12.14 -4.29
CA ALA A 16 0.22 -13.05 -3.61
C ALA A 16 -1.14 -13.15 -4.32
N ALA A 17 -1.71 -12.02 -4.74
CA ALA A 17 -2.97 -12.00 -5.48
C ALA A 17 -2.84 -12.70 -6.85
N SER A 18 -1.74 -12.48 -7.56
CA SER A 18 -1.51 -13.07 -8.89
C SER A 18 -1.32 -14.58 -8.82
N GLU A 19 -0.58 -15.06 -7.83
CA GLU A 19 -0.37 -16.50 -7.64
C GLU A 19 -1.67 -17.20 -7.27
N VAL A 20 -2.43 -16.64 -6.33
CA VAL A 20 -3.73 -17.21 -5.95
C VAL A 20 -4.71 -17.16 -7.11
N GLN A 21 -4.72 -16.08 -7.89
CA GLN A 21 -5.54 -15.99 -9.10
C GLN A 21 -5.22 -17.13 -10.07
N ALA A 22 -3.95 -17.43 -10.30
CA ALA A 22 -3.52 -18.48 -11.21
C ALA A 22 -3.79 -19.89 -10.66
N LEU A 23 -3.50 -20.13 -9.38
CA LEU A 23 -3.64 -21.45 -8.75
C LEU A 23 -5.09 -21.93 -8.63
N PHE A 24 -6.02 -20.99 -8.45
CA PHE A 24 -7.45 -21.27 -8.28
C PHE A 24 -8.26 -20.91 -9.53
N ASP A 25 -7.60 -20.54 -10.64
CA ASP A 25 -8.22 -20.12 -11.90
C ASP A 25 -9.32 -19.07 -11.72
N LEU A 26 -9.07 -18.06 -10.88
CA LEU A 26 -10.06 -17.04 -10.55
C LEU A 26 -10.27 -16.10 -11.74
N ASP A 27 -11.54 -15.80 -12.05
CA ASP A 27 -11.90 -14.83 -13.09
C ASP A 27 -11.36 -13.43 -12.80
N GLU A 28 -11.31 -13.05 -11.52
CA GLU A 28 -10.92 -11.73 -11.05
C GLU A 28 -10.42 -11.77 -9.58
N VAL A 29 -9.45 -10.91 -9.25
CA VAL A 29 -9.14 -10.57 -7.86
C VAL A 29 -9.54 -9.13 -7.56
N VAL A 30 -10.61 -8.99 -6.79
CA VAL A 30 -11.07 -7.71 -6.26
C VAL A 30 -10.27 -7.36 -4.99
N PHE A 31 -9.47 -6.30 -5.04
CA PHE A 31 -8.82 -5.72 -3.87
C PHE A 31 -9.80 -4.86 -3.09
N VAL A 32 -9.84 -5.04 -1.77
CA VAL A 32 -10.74 -4.29 -0.89
C VAL A 32 -9.92 -3.54 0.17
N PRO A 33 -9.59 -2.26 -0.05
CA PRO A 33 -8.95 -1.42 0.95
C PRO A 33 -9.91 -1.19 2.13
N THR A 34 -9.48 -1.57 3.34
CA THR A 34 -10.33 -1.39 4.55
C THR A 34 -10.65 0.08 4.77
N GLY A 35 -11.87 0.42 5.19
CA GLY A 35 -12.28 1.77 5.56
C GLY A 35 -11.62 2.24 6.85
N GLN A 36 -12.31 2.07 7.97
CA GLN A 36 -11.73 2.23 9.30
C GLN A 36 -11.40 0.84 9.87
N PRO A 37 -10.16 0.33 9.71
CA PRO A 37 -9.79 -0.99 10.21
C PRO A 37 -9.88 -1.03 11.75
N TRP A 38 -10.87 -1.75 12.28
CA TRP A 38 -11.14 -1.83 13.73
C TRP A 38 -9.92 -2.28 14.54
N GLN A 39 -9.09 -3.16 13.98
CA GLN A 39 -7.86 -3.69 14.60
C GLN A 39 -6.74 -2.65 14.72
N LYS A 40 -6.87 -1.50 14.05
CA LYS A 40 -5.83 -0.47 13.92
C LYS A 40 -6.28 0.91 14.41
N ALA A 41 -7.37 0.98 15.18
CA ALA A 41 -7.92 2.24 15.69
C ALA A 41 -6.90 3.09 16.50
N ALA A 42 -5.85 2.47 17.05
CA ALA A 42 -4.78 3.16 17.79
C ALA A 42 -3.56 3.56 16.94
N SER A 43 -3.51 3.21 15.66
CA SER A 43 -2.37 3.49 14.77
C SER A 43 -2.70 4.58 13.75
N SER A 44 -1.71 5.44 13.45
CA SER A 44 -1.82 6.42 12.36
C SER A 44 -1.85 5.68 11.02
N VAL A 45 -3.05 5.45 10.50
CA VAL A 45 -3.31 4.88 9.18
C VAL A 45 -3.59 6.02 8.21
N SER A 46 -3.03 5.97 7.00
CA SER A 46 -3.30 7.00 5.99
C SER A 46 -4.81 7.10 5.69
N PRO A 47 -5.30 8.30 5.29
CA PRO A 47 -6.70 8.47 4.91
C PRO A 47 -7.15 7.41 3.88
N GLY A 48 -8.38 6.91 4.05
CA GLY A 48 -8.91 5.82 3.23
C GLY A 48 -8.81 6.08 1.73
N GLU A 49 -9.10 7.31 1.30
CA GLU A 49 -9.04 7.70 -0.11
C GLU A 49 -7.63 7.55 -0.69
N HIS A 50 -6.57 7.89 0.06
CA HIS A 50 -5.20 7.70 -0.44
C HIS A 50 -4.86 6.21 -0.61
N ARG A 51 -5.31 5.35 0.31
CA ARG A 51 -5.08 3.90 0.24
C ARG A 51 -5.88 3.26 -0.89
N TYR A 52 -7.11 3.72 -1.13
CA TYR A 52 -7.89 3.36 -2.29
C TYR A 52 -7.17 3.73 -3.59
N LEU A 53 -6.76 4.99 -3.74
CA LEU A 53 -6.09 5.48 -4.94
C LEU A 53 -4.77 4.76 -5.20
N MET A 54 -3.95 4.52 -4.16
CA MET A 54 -2.73 3.72 -4.31
C MET A 54 -3.03 2.29 -4.78
N THR A 55 -4.11 1.68 -4.29
CA THR A 55 -4.56 0.35 -4.74
C THR A 55 -5.02 0.37 -6.19
N VAL A 56 -5.78 1.39 -6.62
CA VAL A 56 -6.18 1.57 -8.03
C VAL A 56 -4.95 1.71 -8.93
N ILE A 57 -4.01 2.56 -8.55
CA ILE A 57 -2.76 2.76 -9.29
C ILE A 57 -1.96 1.45 -9.40
N ALA A 58 -1.86 0.70 -8.30
CA ALA A 58 -1.08 -0.53 -8.26
C ALA A 58 -1.67 -1.68 -9.08
N THR A 59 -2.98 -1.68 -9.31
CA THR A 59 -3.71 -2.76 -9.99
C THR A 59 -4.03 -2.44 -11.45
N ALA A 60 -3.94 -1.18 -11.87
CA ALA A 60 -4.37 -0.70 -13.19
C ALA A 60 -3.76 -1.42 -14.40
N SER A 61 -2.57 -2.01 -14.26
CA SER A 61 -1.89 -2.72 -15.36
C SER A 61 -2.32 -4.19 -15.51
N ASN A 62 -3.04 -4.75 -14.53
CA ASN A 62 -3.50 -6.14 -14.59
C ASN A 62 -5.02 -6.17 -14.85
N PRO A 63 -5.48 -6.64 -16.02
CA PRO A 63 -6.90 -6.64 -16.38
C PRO A 63 -7.74 -7.62 -15.54
N ARG A 64 -7.11 -8.52 -14.78
CA ARG A 64 -7.77 -9.45 -13.86
C ARG A 64 -7.87 -8.91 -12.44
N PHE A 65 -7.36 -7.71 -12.18
CA PHE A 65 -7.45 -7.05 -10.88
C PHE A 65 -8.39 -5.85 -10.93
N SER A 66 -9.20 -5.70 -9.89
CA SER A 66 -10.01 -4.51 -9.67
C SER A 66 -9.96 -4.07 -8.22
N VAL A 67 -10.56 -2.92 -7.93
CA VAL A 67 -10.59 -2.34 -6.59
C VAL A 67 -12.02 -2.00 -6.22
N SER A 68 -12.48 -2.53 -5.10
CA SER A 68 -13.79 -2.22 -4.56
C SER A 68 -13.73 -1.13 -3.52
N ARG A 69 -14.75 -0.26 -3.51
CA ARG A 69 -14.94 0.82 -2.53
C ARG A 69 -15.86 0.45 -1.37
N VAL A 70 -16.42 -0.76 -1.34
CA VAL A 70 -17.44 -1.19 -0.35
C VAL A 70 -17.07 -0.88 1.10
N ASP A 71 -15.78 -1.00 1.43
CA ASP A 71 -15.28 -0.70 2.77
C ASP A 71 -14.89 0.78 2.95
N ILE A 72 -14.44 1.45 1.90
CA ILE A 72 -14.02 2.87 1.94
C ILE A 72 -15.22 3.79 2.14
N ASP A 73 -16.32 3.48 1.46
CA ASP A 73 -17.53 4.29 1.49
C ASP A 73 -18.44 3.92 2.69
N ARG A 74 -18.02 2.96 3.53
CA ARG A 74 -18.73 2.54 4.75
C ARG A 74 -18.29 3.37 5.95
N ASP A 75 -19.27 3.93 6.65
CA ASP A 75 -19.04 4.60 7.92
C ASP A 75 -18.73 3.60 9.04
N GLY A 76 -17.81 3.99 9.93
CA GLY A 76 -17.45 3.22 11.11
C GLY A 76 -16.52 2.03 10.84
N PRO A 77 -16.36 1.13 11.83
CA PRO A 77 -15.42 0.03 11.75
C PRO A 77 -15.81 -1.00 10.68
N THR A 78 -14.85 -1.44 9.87
CA THR A 78 -15.09 -2.40 8.78
C THR A 78 -14.73 -3.82 9.18
N TYR A 79 -15.67 -4.77 9.06
CA TYR A 79 -15.49 -6.19 9.37
C TYR A 79 -15.60 -7.05 8.11
N THR A 80 -14.78 -8.10 8.01
CA THR A 80 -14.77 -8.99 6.83
C THR A 80 -16.14 -9.58 6.51
N ILE A 81 -16.94 -9.91 7.53
CA ILE A 81 -18.30 -10.44 7.35
C ILE A 81 -19.18 -9.47 6.55
N ASP A 82 -19.10 -8.19 6.88
CA ASP A 82 -19.89 -7.14 6.23
C ASP A 82 -19.39 -6.91 4.79
N THR A 83 -18.07 -6.96 4.57
CA THR A 83 -17.46 -6.90 3.24
C THR A 83 -17.91 -8.06 2.34
N LEU A 84 -17.89 -9.30 2.84
CA LEU A 84 -18.29 -10.47 2.07
C LEU A 84 -19.77 -10.44 1.71
N ARG A 85 -20.64 -10.04 2.65
CA ARG A 85 -22.07 -9.83 2.38
C ARG A 85 -22.29 -8.77 1.29
N ASP A 86 -21.55 -7.67 1.31
CA ASP A 86 -21.65 -6.63 0.29
C ASP A 86 -21.23 -7.14 -1.09
N LEU A 87 -20.09 -7.83 -1.17
CA LEU A 87 -19.60 -8.40 -2.43
C LEU A 87 -20.56 -9.46 -2.98
N ARG A 88 -21.15 -10.28 -2.12
CA ARG A 88 -22.20 -11.24 -2.49
C ARG A 88 -23.44 -10.53 -3.03
N ARG A 89 -23.86 -9.41 -2.44
CA ARG A 89 -25.00 -8.62 -2.95
C ARG A 89 -24.71 -8.01 -4.32
N LEU A 90 -23.47 -7.58 -4.56
CA LEU A 90 -23.05 -7.03 -5.85
C LEU A 90 -22.88 -8.10 -6.93
N ASN A 91 -22.48 -9.31 -6.54
CA ASN A 91 -22.28 -10.44 -7.44
C ASN A 91 -22.93 -11.72 -6.85
N PRO A 92 -24.26 -11.88 -6.94
CA PRO A 92 -24.98 -12.98 -6.28
C PRO A 92 -24.51 -14.37 -6.72
N ASP A 93 -24.21 -14.52 -8.01
CA ASP A 93 -23.85 -15.78 -8.65
C ASP A 93 -22.35 -16.12 -8.53
N ALA A 94 -21.53 -15.21 -8.01
CA ALA A 94 -20.08 -15.41 -7.94
C ALA A 94 -19.68 -16.31 -6.77
N GLU A 95 -18.77 -17.26 -7.00
CA GLU A 95 -18.08 -17.94 -5.90
C GLU A 95 -17.04 -17.00 -5.30
N LEU A 96 -17.07 -16.81 -3.97
CA LEU A 96 -16.16 -15.88 -3.31
C LEU A 96 -15.00 -16.63 -2.69
N PHE A 97 -13.80 -16.16 -2.99
CA PHE A 97 -12.57 -16.57 -2.31
C PHE A 97 -12.02 -15.40 -1.49
N PHE A 98 -11.63 -15.63 -0.25
CA PHE A 98 -11.00 -14.62 0.62
C PHE A 98 -9.51 -14.87 0.74
N ILE A 99 -8.70 -13.99 0.16
CA ILE A 99 -7.25 -14.10 0.13
C ILE A 99 -6.65 -13.24 1.24
N THR A 100 -5.84 -13.83 2.11
CA THR A 100 -5.15 -13.12 3.18
C THR A 100 -3.81 -13.76 3.54
N GLY A 101 -2.90 -12.99 4.14
CA GLY A 101 -1.70 -13.55 4.73
C GLY A 101 -2.01 -14.51 5.89
N ALA A 102 -1.17 -15.52 6.06
CA ALA A 102 -1.33 -16.55 7.07
C ALA A 102 -1.42 -16.00 8.52
N ASP A 103 -0.73 -14.89 8.83
CA ASP A 103 -0.80 -14.22 10.14
C ASP A 103 -2.16 -13.61 10.48
N ALA A 104 -2.91 -13.19 9.46
CA ALA A 104 -4.27 -12.70 9.65
C ALA A 104 -5.24 -13.89 9.74
N LEU A 105 -5.02 -14.93 8.94
CA LEU A 105 -5.81 -16.14 8.96
C LEU A 105 -5.70 -16.90 10.30
N SER A 106 -4.53 -16.94 10.93
CA SER A 106 -4.36 -17.59 12.25
C SER A 106 -5.21 -16.99 13.36
N ARG A 107 -5.76 -15.78 13.15
CA ARG A 107 -6.64 -15.09 14.09
C ARG A 107 -8.10 -15.13 13.67
N ILE A 108 -8.46 -15.89 12.64
CA ILE A 108 -9.82 -15.90 12.06
C ILE A 108 -10.90 -16.32 13.07
N LEU A 109 -10.57 -17.21 14.01
CA LEU A 109 -11.49 -17.61 15.09
C LEU A 109 -11.88 -16.47 16.03
N SER A 110 -11.14 -15.36 16.01
CA SER A 110 -11.48 -14.15 16.77
C SER A 110 -12.32 -13.15 15.97
N TRP A 111 -12.61 -13.44 14.71
CA TRP A 111 -13.33 -12.52 13.83
C TRP A 111 -14.82 -12.51 14.16
N LYS A 112 -15.43 -11.35 13.97
CA LYS A 112 -16.86 -11.15 14.15
C LYS A 112 -17.63 -12.09 13.22
N ASP A 113 -18.59 -12.81 13.79
CA ASP A 113 -19.48 -13.73 13.08
C ASP A 113 -18.73 -14.81 12.27
N VAL A 114 -17.65 -15.37 12.86
CA VAL A 114 -16.76 -16.32 12.17
C VAL A 114 -17.48 -17.54 11.58
N ASP A 115 -18.53 -18.03 12.24
CA ASP A 115 -19.27 -19.20 11.77
C ASP A 115 -19.94 -18.95 10.40
N GLU A 116 -20.39 -17.72 10.13
CA GLU A 116 -21.02 -17.33 8.86
C GLU A 116 -19.99 -17.04 7.76
N LEU A 117 -18.74 -16.76 8.12
CA LEU A 117 -17.69 -16.49 7.12
C LEU A 117 -17.50 -17.68 6.19
N TRP A 118 -17.54 -18.91 6.73
CA TRP A 118 -17.33 -20.14 5.98
C TRP A 118 -18.40 -20.41 4.92
N ASP A 119 -19.62 -19.93 5.15
CA ASP A 119 -20.73 -20.05 4.20
C ASP A 119 -20.65 -19.01 3.08
N LEU A 120 -19.91 -17.92 3.30
CA LEU A 120 -19.84 -16.80 2.37
C LEU A 120 -18.68 -16.92 1.37
N ALA A 121 -17.56 -17.51 1.79
CA ALA A 121 -16.35 -17.60 0.98
C ALA A 121 -15.43 -18.77 1.37
N HIS A 122 -14.66 -19.23 0.38
CA HIS A 122 -13.51 -20.12 0.61
C HIS A 122 -12.28 -19.30 1.00
N PHE A 123 -11.58 -19.66 2.08
CA PHE A 123 -10.46 -18.89 2.61
C PHE A 123 -9.12 -19.39 2.09
N ILE A 124 -8.28 -18.47 1.63
CA ILE A 124 -6.94 -18.76 1.13
C ILE A 124 -5.91 -18.03 1.98
N GLY A 125 -5.14 -18.79 2.75
CA GLY A 125 -4.03 -18.29 3.54
C GLY A 125 -2.72 -18.36 2.77
N VAL A 126 -2.17 -17.21 2.39
CA VAL A 126 -0.86 -17.17 1.73
C VAL A 126 0.27 -17.19 2.77
N THR A 127 1.16 -18.17 2.67
CA THR A 127 2.35 -18.31 3.50
C THR A 127 3.60 -17.89 2.73
N ARG A 128 4.70 -17.72 3.45
CA ARG A 128 6.05 -17.54 2.87
C ARG A 128 6.86 -18.80 3.16
N PRO A 129 7.82 -19.17 2.30
CA PRO A 129 8.77 -20.26 2.56
C PRO A 129 9.34 -20.20 3.98
N GLY A 130 9.23 -21.31 4.71
CA GLY A 130 9.67 -21.43 6.10
C GLY A 130 8.67 -20.97 7.16
N TYR A 131 7.47 -20.53 6.77
CA TYR A 131 6.38 -20.22 7.71
C TYR A 131 5.29 -21.30 7.65
N HIS A 132 5.16 -22.09 8.71
CA HIS A 132 4.14 -23.11 8.84
C HIS A 132 3.00 -22.60 9.73
N LEU A 133 1.82 -22.43 9.16
CA LEU A 133 0.61 -22.21 9.96
C LEU A 133 0.08 -23.56 10.42
N SER A 134 -0.30 -23.67 11.68
CA SER A 134 -1.08 -24.81 12.15
C SER A 134 -2.51 -24.66 11.64
N GLU A 135 -3.00 -25.66 10.90
CA GLU A 135 -4.41 -25.75 10.48
C GLU A 135 -5.35 -26.11 11.65
N SER A 136 -4.80 -26.36 12.83
CA SER A 136 -5.56 -26.73 14.04
C SER A 136 -6.63 -25.68 14.37
N GLY A 137 -7.90 -26.09 14.29
CA GLY A 137 -9.05 -25.23 14.60
C GLY A 137 -9.67 -24.53 13.39
N LEU A 138 -9.11 -24.70 12.19
CA LEU A 138 -9.72 -24.23 10.94
C LEU A 138 -10.60 -25.34 10.33
N PRO A 139 -11.74 -25.01 9.71
CA PRO A 139 -12.54 -26.01 9.00
C PRO A 139 -11.78 -26.53 7.78
N ALA A 140 -11.72 -27.86 7.64
CA ALA A 140 -10.95 -28.53 6.59
C ALA A 140 -11.45 -28.21 5.17
N ASP A 141 -12.76 -28.02 5.01
CA ASP A 141 -13.38 -27.86 3.68
C ASP A 141 -13.50 -26.39 3.22
N GLY A 142 -13.23 -25.41 4.10
CA GLY A 142 -13.40 -23.98 3.83
C GLY A 142 -12.11 -23.16 3.80
N VAL A 143 -10.95 -23.81 3.97
CA VAL A 143 -9.66 -23.14 4.06
C VAL A 143 -8.59 -23.88 3.25
N THR A 144 -7.78 -23.14 2.51
CA THR A 144 -6.57 -23.67 1.86
C THR A 144 -5.37 -22.79 2.19
N LEU A 145 -4.27 -23.41 2.58
CA LEU A 145 -2.98 -22.74 2.72
C LEU A 145 -2.18 -22.91 1.43
N THR A 146 -1.61 -21.81 0.92
CA THR A 146 -0.78 -21.85 -0.27
C THR A 146 0.51 -21.06 -0.05
N GLU A 147 1.63 -21.65 -0.47
CA GLU A 147 2.92 -20.98 -0.45
C GLU A 147 3.06 -20.14 -1.72
N VAL A 148 3.33 -18.84 -1.56
CA VAL A 148 3.61 -17.93 -2.67
C VAL A 148 5.08 -17.51 -2.66
N PRO A 149 5.66 -17.08 -3.80
CA PRO A 149 7.04 -16.63 -3.86
C PRO A 149 7.35 -15.61 -2.76
N ALA A 150 8.44 -15.87 -2.03
CA ALA A 150 8.84 -15.06 -0.88
C ALA A 150 9.21 -13.64 -1.32
N MET A 151 8.35 -12.66 -1.03
CA MET A 151 8.74 -11.26 -1.01
C MET A 151 8.76 -10.79 0.44
N ALA A 152 9.96 -10.59 1.00
CA ALA A 152 10.15 -10.02 2.34
C ALA A 152 9.85 -8.50 2.37
N ILE A 153 8.67 -8.12 1.89
CA ILE A 153 8.19 -6.73 1.84
C ILE A 153 7.04 -6.61 2.84
N SER A 154 7.02 -5.51 3.57
CA SER A 154 5.91 -5.12 4.43
C SER A 154 5.59 -3.64 4.25
N SER A 155 4.32 -3.27 4.41
CA SER A 155 3.93 -1.86 4.41
C SER A 155 4.60 -1.08 5.55
N THR A 156 4.88 -1.72 6.69
CA THR A 156 5.59 -1.08 7.81
C THR A 156 7.00 -0.67 7.43
N ASP A 157 7.80 -1.59 6.86
CA ASP A 157 9.14 -1.27 6.34
C ASP A 157 9.06 -0.16 5.27
N CYS A 158 8.07 -0.20 4.37
CA CYS A 158 7.89 0.87 3.39
C CYS A 158 7.68 2.25 4.05
N ARG A 159 6.85 2.35 5.10
CA ARG A 159 6.62 3.61 5.82
C ARG A 159 7.86 4.07 6.57
N GLU A 160 8.55 3.16 7.26
CA GLU A 160 9.80 3.44 7.99
C GLU A 160 10.89 3.97 7.04
N ARG A 161 11.04 3.36 5.86
CA ARG A 161 11.98 3.85 4.84
C ARG A 161 11.67 5.27 4.40
N VAL A 162 10.40 5.62 4.18
CA VAL A 162 10.02 6.99 3.81
C VAL A 162 10.35 7.98 4.92
N VAL A 163 10.10 7.63 6.20
CA VAL A 163 10.49 8.45 7.35
C VAL A 163 12.00 8.68 7.38
N GLU A 164 12.79 7.66 7.07
CA GLU A 164 14.25 7.70 7.03
C GLU A 164 14.83 8.34 5.75
N GLY A 165 13.99 8.82 4.82
CA GLY A 165 14.43 9.33 3.53
C GLY A 165 15.03 8.27 2.59
N LYS A 166 14.80 6.98 2.87
CA LYS A 166 15.23 5.86 2.06
C LYS A 166 14.23 5.59 0.91
N PRO A 167 14.72 5.10 -0.24
CA PRO A 167 13.84 4.78 -1.36
C PRO A 167 12.94 3.56 -1.08
N VAL A 168 11.72 3.62 -1.62
CA VAL A 168 10.75 2.51 -1.71
C VAL A 168 10.59 1.97 -3.14
N TRP A 169 11.44 2.41 -4.07
CA TRP A 169 11.50 1.90 -5.44
C TRP A 169 11.64 0.37 -5.44
N TYR A 170 10.89 -0.29 -6.33
CA TYR A 170 10.82 -1.76 -6.47
C TYR A 170 10.21 -2.52 -5.27
N LEU A 171 9.86 -1.84 -4.16
CA LEU A 171 9.04 -2.41 -3.10
C LEU A 171 7.54 -2.20 -3.40
N VAL A 172 7.22 -1.04 -3.98
CA VAL A 172 5.88 -0.66 -4.44
C VAL A 172 5.92 -0.27 -5.93
N PRO A 173 4.79 -0.33 -6.65
CA PRO A 173 4.71 0.13 -8.04
C PRO A 173 5.10 1.60 -8.20
N ASP A 174 5.67 1.96 -9.35
CA ASP A 174 6.15 3.32 -9.63
C ASP A 174 5.08 4.41 -9.43
N GLY A 175 3.84 4.15 -9.85
CA GLY A 175 2.74 5.08 -9.63
C GLY A 175 2.42 5.28 -8.14
N VAL A 176 2.63 4.26 -7.31
CA VAL A 176 2.48 4.35 -5.85
C VAL A 176 3.62 5.19 -5.26
N VAL A 177 4.86 5.03 -5.75
CA VAL A 177 5.99 5.90 -5.37
C VAL A 177 5.66 7.36 -5.65
N GLN A 178 5.16 7.65 -6.86
CA GLN A 178 4.78 9.01 -7.26
C GLN A 178 3.66 9.58 -6.38
N HIS A 179 2.65 8.76 -6.05
CA HIS A 179 1.55 9.17 -5.18
C HIS A 179 2.03 9.50 -3.75
N ILE A 180 2.87 8.63 -3.16
CA ILE A 180 3.48 8.86 -1.85
C ILE A 180 4.23 10.19 -1.83
N ASN A 181 5.07 10.45 -2.84
CA ASN A 181 5.85 11.68 -2.94
C ASN A 181 4.98 12.93 -3.14
N LYS A 182 3.99 12.84 -4.04
CA LYS A 182 3.09 13.96 -4.38
C LYS A 182 2.31 14.45 -3.16
N TYR A 183 1.83 13.52 -2.34
CA TYR A 183 1.00 13.83 -1.16
C TYR A 183 1.79 13.83 0.15
N ARG A 184 3.12 13.64 0.09
CA ARG A 184 4.02 13.55 1.26
C ARG A 184 3.52 12.55 2.31
N LEU A 185 2.99 11.41 1.86
CA LEU A 185 2.53 10.36 2.76
C LEU A 185 3.74 9.79 3.52
N TYR A 186 3.53 9.45 4.79
CA TYR A 186 4.53 8.84 5.70
C TYR A 186 5.74 9.70 6.06
N ALA A 187 5.94 10.84 5.40
CA ALA A 187 6.99 11.77 5.79
C ALA A 187 6.72 12.25 7.23
N ALA A 188 7.76 12.28 8.06
CA ALA A 188 7.65 12.97 9.34
C ALA A 188 7.21 14.41 9.05
N SER A 189 6.13 14.86 9.70
CA SER A 189 5.75 16.27 9.66
C SER A 189 6.99 17.09 9.98
N ALA A 190 7.41 17.95 9.05
CA ALA A 190 8.50 18.87 9.33
C ALA A 190 8.17 19.58 10.65
N PRO A 191 9.13 19.75 11.57
CA PRO A 191 8.88 20.57 12.74
C PRO A 191 8.38 21.91 12.22
N VAL A 192 7.20 22.31 12.68
CA VAL A 192 6.71 23.67 12.45
C VAL A 192 7.73 24.55 13.13
N VAL A 193 8.64 25.13 12.34
CA VAL A 193 9.48 26.22 12.83
C VAL A 193 8.50 27.32 13.14
N SER A 194 8.20 27.48 14.43
CA SER A 194 7.42 28.61 14.91
C SER A 194 8.21 29.86 14.52
N THR A 195 7.77 30.53 13.46
CA THR A 195 8.14 31.91 13.22
C THR A 195 7.27 32.77 14.13
N ASP A 196 7.43 32.60 15.45
CA ASP A 196 6.88 33.55 16.39
C ASP A 196 7.86 34.73 16.46
N PRO A 197 7.48 35.93 15.99
CA PRO A 197 8.34 37.11 16.08
C PRO A 197 8.55 37.58 17.52
N ALA A 198 7.87 36.99 18.51
CA ALA A 198 7.86 37.47 19.89
C ALA A 198 9.09 37.08 20.73
N LEU A 199 10.06 36.33 20.20
CA LEU A 199 11.30 35.97 20.92
C LEU A 199 12.57 36.32 20.13
N SER A 200 12.65 37.55 19.61
CA SER A 200 13.93 38.17 19.24
C SER A 200 14.12 39.50 19.98
N GLY A 201 14.12 39.42 21.31
CA GLY A 201 14.50 40.51 22.20
C GLY A 201 15.97 40.41 22.62
N VAL A 202 16.90 40.55 21.67
CA VAL A 202 18.29 40.93 21.98
C VAL A 202 18.63 42.11 21.10
N SER A 203 18.49 43.31 21.67
CA SER A 203 18.92 44.56 21.08
C SER A 203 20.44 44.57 20.97
N VAL A 204 20.95 44.63 19.74
CA VAL A 204 22.31 45.13 19.48
C VAL A 204 22.16 46.46 18.77
N ASN A 205 22.36 47.53 19.54
CA ASN A 205 22.40 48.90 19.04
C ASN A 205 23.73 49.11 18.30
N GLY A 206 23.68 49.59 17.06
CA GLY A 206 24.86 49.98 16.29
C GLY A 206 24.50 50.37 14.87
N GLY A 207 24.09 51.62 14.68
CA GLY A 207 23.78 52.17 13.36
C GLY A 207 25.01 52.38 12.49
N LEU A 208 24.81 52.39 11.17
CA LEU A 208 24.95 53.59 10.32
C LEU A 208 24.68 53.20 8.85
N THR A 209 23.82 54.01 8.21
CA THR A 209 23.84 54.43 6.79
C THR A 209 23.88 53.37 5.67
N ASP A 210 22.74 53.22 5.00
CA ASP A 210 22.65 53.08 3.53
C ASP A 210 22.73 54.49 2.88
N PRO A 211 23.18 54.68 1.61
CA PRO A 211 22.46 54.08 0.47
C PRO A 211 23.30 53.73 -0.78
N ALA A 212 22.75 52.84 -1.63
CA ALA A 212 22.30 53.17 -2.99
C ALA A 212 22.52 52.06 -4.04
N THR A 213 21.46 51.83 -4.82
CA THR A 213 21.42 51.54 -6.27
C THR A 213 22.19 50.33 -6.83
N SER A 214 21.48 49.37 -7.43
CA SER A 214 21.09 49.39 -8.85
C SER A 214 20.73 47.99 -9.35
N ALA A 215 19.79 47.96 -10.30
CA ALA A 215 19.34 46.78 -11.03
C ALA A 215 20.34 46.36 -12.11
N SER A 216 20.39 45.06 -12.45
CA SER A 216 20.61 44.61 -13.83
C SER A 216 20.26 43.13 -14.02
N THR A 217 19.24 42.96 -14.86
CA THR A 217 18.93 41.90 -15.83
C THR A 217 20.04 40.99 -16.37
N ALA A 218 19.62 39.74 -16.64
CA ALA A 218 19.69 38.99 -17.92
C ALA A 218 20.60 37.75 -18.08
N ALA A 219 19.96 36.74 -18.70
CA ALA A 219 20.43 35.84 -19.76
C ALA A 219 21.22 34.56 -19.42
N SER A 220 20.47 33.46 -19.47
CA SER A 220 20.65 32.26 -20.32
C SER A 220 22.06 31.87 -20.82
N ALA A 221 22.42 30.60 -20.61
CA ALA A 221 23.06 29.78 -21.63
C ALA A 221 22.81 28.29 -21.38
N SER A 222 22.21 27.65 -22.38
CA SER A 222 22.09 26.19 -22.55
C SER A 222 23.41 25.61 -23.07
N THR A 223 23.85 24.47 -22.55
CA THR A 223 24.77 23.58 -23.26
C THR A 223 24.37 22.13 -23.04
N SER A 224 23.85 21.52 -24.10
CA SER A 224 23.63 20.08 -24.26
C SER A 224 24.97 19.37 -24.47
N ALA A 225 25.26 18.35 -23.67
CA ALA A 225 26.33 17.39 -23.95
C ALA A 225 25.70 16.00 -24.14
N SER A 226 25.80 15.48 -25.36
CA SER A 226 25.36 14.15 -25.76
C SER A 226 26.43 13.12 -25.35
N ALA A 227 26.05 12.09 -24.60
CA ALA A 227 26.92 10.95 -24.28
C ALA A 227 26.68 9.80 -25.29
N PRO A 228 27.71 9.03 -25.67
CA PRO A 228 27.55 7.91 -26.61
C PRO A 228 27.02 6.65 -25.90
N SER A 229 26.15 5.91 -26.59
CA SER A 229 25.59 4.62 -26.15
C SER A 229 26.63 3.49 -26.21
N PRO A 230 26.65 2.53 -25.26
CA PRO A 230 27.49 1.35 -25.35
C PRO A 230 26.84 0.25 -26.22
N THR A 231 27.65 -0.32 -27.12
CA THR A 231 27.32 -1.48 -27.95
C THR A 231 27.30 -2.75 -27.09
N ILE A 232 26.20 -3.51 -27.12
CA ILE A 232 26.07 -4.84 -26.50
C ILE A 232 26.23 -5.88 -27.61
N THR A 233 27.25 -6.74 -27.52
CA THR A 233 27.37 -7.97 -28.33
C THR A 233 26.68 -9.13 -27.63
N PRO A 234 25.86 -9.94 -28.33
CA PRO A 234 25.23 -11.13 -27.75
C PRO A 234 26.26 -12.26 -27.57
N LYS A 235 26.14 -12.99 -26.46
CA LYS A 235 26.90 -14.21 -26.16
C LYS A 235 26.03 -15.40 -26.51
N ASP A 236 26.51 -16.27 -27.39
CA ASP A 236 25.83 -17.52 -27.77
C ASP A 236 25.71 -18.49 -26.58
N PRO A 237 24.65 -19.32 -26.54
CA PRO A 237 24.39 -20.25 -25.44
C PRO A 237 25.18 -21.56 -25.56
N ALA A 238 25.51 -22.15 -24.42
CA ALA A 238 25.86 -23.55 -24.23
C ALA A 238 24.81 -24.21 -23.33
#